data_AF-A0A6P6B008-F1
#
_entry.id   AF-A0A6P6B008-F1
#
_cell.length_a   1.000
_cell.length_b   1.000
_cell.length_c   1.000
_cell.angle_alpha   90.00
_cell.angle_beta   90.00
_cell.angle_gamma   90.00
#
_symmetry.space_group_name_H-M   'P 1'
#
loop_
_entity.id
_entity.type
_entity.pdbx_description
1 polymer ?
#
loop_
_entity_poly.entity_id
_entity_poly.type
_entity_poly.pdbx_seq_one_letter_code
_entity_poly.pdbx_strand_id
1 'polypeptide(L)'
;MFPQLSRVNHVNELGGIAKGNAEAGSSNFVEWEALEREHRVYAFLARGCLSFDVRECILEAIIASSTDNYPEESIDNTLEPRDRVGRRASYWSSKGQSNPAVPETLTYKLVADLCVITEINVRPFLAYFQYGYPIYSAKSVRFRMGHVKSSMDNLVDESCQDSGNHKFVWTYTSQEFPMAQENRLQNFKLPEPILCIGGILQIELLGRVQRQEMDGLFYICVSHVQVVGRPLSPAFGIRILEPSKKFVLEASPVSTLQMRVRDLEKIVNLLRGNVVDVEHGFGWDIDDEESDEEDVDII
;
A
#
# COMPACT_ATOMS: atom_id res chain seq x y z
N MET A 1 3.25 15.71 12.00
CA MET A 1 4.25 14.63 11.89
C MET A 1 3.56 13.32 12.32
N PHE A 2 3.84 12.20 11.66
CA PHE A 2 3.10 10.94 11.86
C PHE A 2 3.28 10.36 13.28
N PRO A 3 2.21 10.00 14.01
CA PRO A 3 2.32 9.37 15.35
C PRO A 3 3.16 8.09 15.35
N GLN A 4 3.20 7.38 14.23
CA GLN A 4 3.93 6.13 14.03
C GLN A 4 5.46 6.29 14.22
N LEU A 5 5.99 7.51 14.05
CA LEU A 5 7.41 7.81 14.23
C LEU A 5 7.85 7.84 15.70
N SER A 6 6.92 7.90 16.66
CA SER A 6 7.24 7.79 18.10
C SER A 6 7.93 6.47 18.50
N ARG A 7 7.89 5.47 17.60
CA ARG A 7 8.49 4.15 17.78
C ARG A 7 9.89 4.03 17.15
N VAL A 8 10.41 5.07 16.50
CA VAL A 8 11.80 5.10 16.05
C VAL A 8 12.72 5.05 17.28
N ASN A 9 13.66 4.11 17.31
CA ASN A 9 14.64 4.03 18.39
C ASN A 9 15.85 4.93 18.13
N HIS A 10 16.40 4.86 16.92
CA HIS A 10 17.51 5.69 16.44
C HIS A 10 17.53 5.67 14.91
N VAL A 11 18.34 6.54 14.33
CA VAL A 11 18.56 6.66 12.89
C VAL A 11 19.93 6.09 12.49
N ASN A 12 19.96 5.36 11.38
CA ASN A 12 21.18 4.86 10.75
C ASN A 12 21.31 5.41 9.33
N GLU A 13 22.37 6.18 9.03
CA GLU A 13 22.65 6.62 7.66
C GLU A 13 23.54 5.59 6.95
N LEU A 14 23.04 5.01 5.87
CA LEU A 14 23.78 4.02 5.08
C LEU A 14 24.85 4.73 4.24
N GLY A 15 26.12 4.34 4.37
CA GLY A 15 27.21 4.89 3.54
C GLY A 15 27.98 6.07 4.14
N GLY A 16 27.79 6.39 5.42
CA GLY A 16 28.73 7.26 6.14
C GLY A 16 30.11 6.60 6.22
N ILE A 17 31.17 7.34 5.86
CA ILE A 17 32.54 6.92 6.14
C ILE A 17 32.61 6.63 7.63
N ALA A 18 32.88 5.38 8.01
CA ALA A 18 33.29 5.06 9.36
C ALA A 18 34.59 5.84 9.61
N LYS A 19 34.46 7.02 10.22
CA LYS A 19 35.61 7.73 10.79
C LYS A 19 36.07 6.88 11.97
N GLY A 20 36.86 5.86 11.66
CA GLY A 20 37.82 5.32 12.60
C GLY A 20 38.82 6.44 12.86
N ASN A 21 38.59 7.22 13.91
CA ASN A 21 39.60 7.93 14.64
C ASN A 21 39.06 8.13 16.05
N ALA A 22 39.64 7.37 16.98
CA ALA A 22 39.47 7.56 18.41
C ALA A 22 40.17 8.87 18.80
N GLU A 23 39.57 10.01 18.48
CA GLU A 23 39.84 11.23 19.22
C GLU A 23 38.81 11.30 20.34
N ALA A 24 39.30 11.46 21.57
CA ALA A 24 38.51 11.58 22.78
C ALA A 24 37.70 12.89 22.75
N GLY A 25 36.62 12.89 21.97
CA GLY A 25 35.63 13.96 21.96
C GLY A 25 34.94 14.01 23.31
N SER A 26 34.72 15.22 23.82
CA SER A 26 33.79 15.43 24.94
C SER A 26 32.44 14.79 24.59
N SER A 27 31.80 14.12 25.56
CA SER A 27 30.49 13.48 25.38
C SER A 27 29.47 14.38 24.69
N ASN A 28 29.54 15.68 24.97
CA ASN A 28 28.63 16.69 24.43
C ASN A 28 28.80 16.93 22.92
N PHE A 29 30.02 16.78 22.39
CA PHE A 29 30.29 16.99 20.97
C PHE A 29 29.75 15.82 20.13
N VAL A 30 29.95 14.59 20.60
CA VAL A 30 29.44 13.38 19.95
C VAL A 30 27.90 13.34 19.97
N GLU A 31 27.29 13.77 21.08
CA GLU A 31 25.84 13.91 21.20
C GLU A 31 25.27 14.97 20.23
N TRP A 32 25.95 16.11 20.11
CA TRP A 32 25.57 17.17 19.16
C TRP A 32 25.60 16.69 17.70
N GLU A 33 26.68 16.03 17.26
CA GLU A 33 26.77 15.48 15.90
C GLU A 33 25.67 14.44 15.62
N ALA A 34 25.30 13.64 16.62
CA ALA A 34 24.20 12.68 16.50
C ALA A 34 22.85 13.38 16.32
N LEU A 35 22.57 14.44 17.09
CA LEU A 35 21.34 15.23 16.97
C LEU A 35 21.24 15.94 15.61
N GLU A 36 22.34 16.51 15.11
CA GLU A 36 22.37 17.12 13.78
C GLU A 36 22.07 16.10 12.68
N ARG A 37 22.64 14.90 12.77
CA ARG A 37 22.37 13.80 11.84
C ARG A 37 20.90 13.39 11.89
N GLU A 38 20.35 13.16 13.08
CA GLU A 38 18.95 12.79 13.23
C GLU A 38 18.02 13.87 12.69
N HIS A 39 18.28 15.13 12.99
CA HIS A 39 17.50 16.25 12.48
C HIS A 39 17.49 16.28 10.94
N ARG A 40 18.66 16.13 10.31
CA ARG A 40 18.77 16.05 8.84
C ARG A 40 17.95 14.90 8.26
N VAL A 41 18.01 13.72 8.86
CA VAL A 41 17.25 12.56 8.39
C VAL A 41 15.76 12.75 8.57
N TYR A 42 15.30 13.25 9.73
CA TYR A 42 13.88 13.53 9.94
C TYR A 42 13.35 14.65 9.02
N ALA A 43 14.16 15.67 8.74
CA ALA A 43 13.81 16.69 7.76
C ALA A 43 13.67 16.09 6.35
N PHE A 44 14.60 15.21 5.96
CA PHE A 44 14.51 14.51 4.68
C PHE A 44 13.29 13.57 4.62
N LEU A 45 12.99 12.86 5.71
CA LEU A 45 11.83 11.99 5.83
C LEU A 45 10.53 12.77 5.70
N ALA A 46 10.41 13.89 6.44
CA ALA A 46 9.25 14.77 6.35
C ALA A 46 9.04 15.28 4.92
N ARG A 47 10.13 15.63 4.23
CA ARG A 47 10.07 15.99 2.80
C ARG A 47 9.62 14.81 1.94
N GLY A 48 10.18 13.62 2.14
CA GLY A 48 9.81 12.41 1.39
C GLY A 48 8.32 12.12 1.49
N CYS A 49 7.77 12.19 2.70
CA CYS A 49 6.34 12.00 2.97
C CYS A 49 5.41 12.97 2.22
N LEU A 50 5.91 14.16 1.86
CA LEU A 50 5.11 15.21 1.21
C LEU A 50 5.36 15.31 -0.30
N SER A 51 6.56 14.96 -0.77
CA SER A 51 7.02 15.27 -2.13
C SER A 51 7.28 14.07 -3.02
N PHE A 52 7.53 12.87 -2.48
CA PHE A 52 7.78 11.68 -3.30
C PHE A 52 6.56 11.30 -4.12
N ASP A 53 6.75 10.77 -5.33
CA ASP A 53 5.65 10.51 -6.25
C ASP A 53 4.57 9.59 -5.65
N VAL A 54 3.31 9.95 -5.90
CA VAL A 54 2.16 9.13 -5.56
C VAL A 54 2.01 8.05 -6.64
N ARG A 55 1.91 6.79 -6.21
CA ARG A 55 1.76 5.64 -7.11
C ARG A 55 1.06 4.47 -6.41
N GLU A 56 0.81 3.41 -7.18
CA GLU A 56 0.40 2.11 -6.63
C GLU A 56 1.47 1.57 -5.67
N CYS A 57 1.03 1.10 -4.52
CA CYS A 57 1.88 0.65 -3.43
C CYS A 57 1.86 -0.86 -3.22
N ILE A 58 0.93 -1.63 -3.79
CA ILE A 58 0.94 -3.09 -3.69
C ILE A 58 2.07 -3.66 -4.57
N LEU A 59 2.84 -4.57 -3.97
CA LEU A 59 3.84 -5.37 -4.67
C LEU A 59 3.34 -6.78 -4.96
N GLU A 60 2.78 -7.45 -3.96
CA GLU A 60 2.32 -8.84 -4.04
C GLU A 60 1.10 -9.07 -3.16
N ALA A 61 0.24 -9.98 -3.58
CA ALA A 61 -0.76 -10.59 -2.73
C ALA A 61 -0.08 -11.66 -1.87
N ILE A 62 -0.37 -11.68 -0.56
CA ILE A 62 0.26 -12.63 0.37
C ILE A 62 -0.70 -13.77 0.68
N ILE A 63 -1.88 -13.42 1.21
CA ILE A 63 -2.84 -14.42 1.71
C ILE A 63 -4.25 -13.84 1.81
N ALA A 64 -5.23 -14.65 1.42
CA ALA A 64 -6.62 -14.47 1.78
C ALA A 64 -7.00 -15.39 2.95
N SER A 65 -7.91 -14.96 3.82
CA SER A 65 -8.41 -15.81 4.92
C SER A 65 -9.05 -17.11 4.44
N SER A 66 -9.66 -17.07 3.26
CA SER A 66 -10.18 -18.23 2.57
C SER A 66 -10.17 -18.01 1.06
N THR A 67 -10.30 -19.09 0.30
CA THR A 67 -10.53 -19.07 -1.14
C THR A 67 -11.41 -20.26 -1.49
N ASP A 68 -12.45 -20.04 -2.31
CA ASP A 68 -13.40 -21.08 -2.69
C ASP A 68 -12.80 -22.02 -3.74
N ASN A 69 -12.61 -21.55 -4.97
CA ASN A 69 -12.04 -22.35 -6.06
C ASN A 69 -10.58 -21.93 -6.33
N TYR A 70 -9.66 -22.39 -5.48
CA TYR A 70 -8.23 -22.14 -5.68
C TYR A 70 -7.65 -23.08 -6.76
N PRO A 71 -6.80 -22.58 -7.69
CA PRO A 71 -6.26 -21.21 -7.78
C PRO A 71 -7.09 -20.25 -8.65
N GLU A 72 -8.17 -20.69 -9.29
CA GLU A 72 -8.92 -19.90 -10.27
C GLU A 72 -9.48 -18.59 -9.70
N GLU A 73 -9.89 -18.59 -8.44
CA GLU A 73 -10.45 -17.45 -7.70
C GLU A 73 -9.48 -16.93 -6.62
N SER A 74 -8.17 -17.01 -6.88
CA SER A 74 -7.15 -16.61 -5.91
C SER A 74 -7.12 -15.09 -5.68
N ILE A 75 -6.49 -14.70 -4.57
CA ILE A 75 -6.20 -13.30 -4.25
C ILE A 75 -5.34 -12.60 -5.31
N ASP A 76 -4.52 -13.33 -6.06
CA ASP A 76 -3.64 -12.74 -7.08
C ASP A 76 -4.44 -12.04 -8.19
N ASN A 77 -5.66 -12.51 -8.46
CA ASN A 77 -6.56 -11.90 -9.43
C ASN A 77 -6.94 -10.46 -9.06
N THR A 78 -6.87 -10.07 -7.77
CA THR A 78 -7.20 -8.70 -7.35
C THR A 78 -6.14 -7.68 -7.75
N LEU A 79 -4.94 -8.14 -8.14
CA LEU A 79 -3.87 -7.27 -8.64
C LEU A 79 -4.11 -6.83 -10.10
N GLU A 80 -4.98 -7.53 -10.84
CA GLU A 80 -5.37 -7.16 -12.19
C GLU A 80 -6.54 -6.15 -12.16
N PRO A 81 -6.40 -4.96 -12.76
CA PRO A 81 -7.47 -3.95 -12.80
C PRO A 81 -8.75 -4.40 -13.52
N ARG A 82 -8.64 -5.34 -14.45
CA ARG A 82 -9.78 -5.86 -15.23
C ARG A 82 -10.42 -7.05 -14.52
N ASP A 83 -11.74 -7.04 -14.43
CA ASP A 83 -12.53 -8.18 -13.94
C ASP A 83 -12.68 -9.32 -14.96
N ARG A 84 -11.97 -9.23 -16.10
CA ARG A 84 -11.91 -10.23 -17.16
C ARG A 84 -10.56 -10.23 -17.85
N VAL A 85 -9.91 -11.40 -17.88
CA VAL A 85 -8.64 -11.63 -18.58
C VAL A 85 -8.86 -12.71 -19.64
N GLY A 86 -8.69 -12.32 -20.91
CA GLY A 86 -9.08 -13.16 -22.04
C GLY A 86 -10.56 -13.51 -21.97
N ARG A 87 -10.87 -14.81 -21.83
CA ARG A 87 -12.25 -15.32 -21.72
C ARG A 87 -12.68 -15.63 -20.28
N ARG A 88 -11.79 -15.46 -19.29
CA ARG A 88 -12.02 -15.83 -17.90
C ARG A 88 -12.33 -14.61 -17.05
N ALA A 89 -13.20 -14.80 -16.06
CA ALA A 89 -13.41 -13.82 -15.01
C ALA A 89 -12.16 -13.75 -14.12
N SER A 90 -11.80 -12.55 -13.69
CA SER A 90 -10.64 -12.30 -12.82
C SER A 90 -11.15 -11.68 -11.52
N TYR A 91 -11.18 -12.47 -10.46
CA TYR A 91 -11.60 -12.06 -9.12
C TYR A 91 -11.10 -13.04 -8.07
N TRP A 92 -11.05 -12.57 -6.83
CA TRP A 92 -10.98 -13.43 -5.65
C TRP A 92 -12.37 -13.75 -5.13
N SER A 93 -12.58 -14.98 -4.64
CA SER A 93 -13.81 -15.43 -3.98
C SER A 93 -13.52 -16.06 -2.62
N SER A 94 -14.23 -15.63 -1.58
CA SER A 94 -14.23 -16.29 -0.28
C SER A 94 -14.90 -17.66 -0.33
N LYS A 95 -14.60 -18.56 0.61
CA LYS A 95 -15.46 -19.72 0.86
C LYS A 95 -16.87 -19.30 1.30
N GLY A 96 -17.86 -20.12 0.95
CA GLY A 96 -19.25 -19.93 1.36
C GLY A 96 -19.43 -20.00 2.88
N GLN A 97 -20.29 -19.14 3.41
CA GLN A 97 -20.56 -19.07 4.84
C GLN A 97 -22.04 -18.88 5.16
N SER A 98 -22.55 -19.60 6.16
CA SER A 98 -23.96 -19.51 6.58
C SER A 98 -24.22 -18.26 7.43
N ASN A 99 -23.26 -17.89 8.28
CA ASN A 99 -23.33 -16.69 9.10
C ASN A 99 -22.75 -15.47 8.35
N PRO A 100 -23.57 -14.48 7.94
CA PRO A 100 -23.09 -13.32 7.20
C PRO A 100 -22.19 -12.40 8.02
N ALA A 101 -22.12 -12.55 9.35
CA ALA A 101 -21.26 -11.73 10.20
C ALA A 101 -19.78 -12.17 10.21
N VAL A 102 -19.47 -13.36 9.67
CA VAL A 102 -18.09 -13.85 9.61
C VAL A 102 -17.31 -13.06 8.56
N PRO A 103 -16.23 -12.36 8.95
CA PRO A 103 -15.45 -11.52 8.06
C PRO A 103 -14.51 -12.35 7.16
N GLU A 104 -13.99 -11.71 6.13
CA GLU A 104 -12.85 -12.19 5.35
C GLU A 104 -11.72 -11.17 5.37
N THR A 105 -10.50 -11.59 5.07
CA THR A 105 -9.33 -10.73 5.00
C THR A 105 -8.52 -11.00 3.75
N LEU A 106 -7.98 -9.93 3.17
CA LEU A 106 -7.00 -9.95 2.07
C LEU A 106 -5.75 -9.22 2.54
N THR A 107 -4.60 -9.90 2.55
CA THR A 107 -3.32 -9.34 3.01
C THR A 107 -2.36 -9.18 1.84
N TYR A 108 -1.74 -8.00 1.75
CA TYR A 108 -0.83 -7.59 0.68
C TYR A 108 0.49 -7.09 1.26
N LYS A 109 1.56 -7.29 0.49
CA LYS A 109 2.85 -6.63 0.72
C LYS A 109 2.92 -5.37 -0.12
N LEU A 110 3.49 -4.33 0.45
CA LEU A 110 3.73 -3.08 -0.22
C LEU A 110 5.12 -3.04 -0.87
N VAL A 111 5.30 -2.19 -1.87
CA VAL A 111 6.55 -1.99 -2.62
C VAL A 111 7.70 -1.44 -1.76
N ALA A 112 7.41 -0.94 -0.55
CA ALA A 112 8.40 -0.47 0.40
C ALA A 112 7.94 -0.71 1.84
N ASP A 113 8.90 -0.93 2.74
CA ASP A 113 8.62 -1.09 4.16
C ASP A 113 8.08 0.18 4.81
N LEU A 114 8.39 1.34 4.22
CA LEU A 114 7.83 2.64 4.58
C LEU A 114 7.02 3.20 3.41
N CYS A 115 5.71 3.31 3.60
CA CYS A 115 4.81 3.93 2.64
C CYS A 115 3.88 4.93 3.33
N VAL A 116 3.73 6.13 2.77
CA VAL A 116 2.64 7.04 3.17
C VAL A 116 1.40 6.70 2.35
N ILE A 117 0.42 6.05 2.98
CA ILE A 117 -0.82 5.64 2.33
C ILE A 117 -1.86 6.74 2.48
N THR A 118 -2.46 7.15 1.37
CA THR A 118 -3.48 8.19 1.33
C THR A 118 -4.86 7.65 0.99
N GLU A 119 -4.92 6.61 0.16
CA GLU A 119 -6.17 6.08 -0.36
C GLU A 119 -6.04 4.58 -0.62
N ILE A 120 -7.11 3.84 -0.32
CA ILE A 120 -7.22 2.41 -0.59
C ILE A 120 -8.52 2.21 -1.36
N ASN A 121 -8.46 1.51 -2.48
CA ASN A 121 -9.62 1.30 -3.34
C ASN A 121 -9.90 -0.18 -3.50
N VAL A 122 -11.18 -0.53 -3.48
CA VAL A 122 -11.64 -1.92 -3.61
C VAL A 122 -12.80 -1.96 -4.59
N ARG A 123 -12.76 -2.91 -5.52
CA ARG A 123 -13.84 -3.18 -6.47
C ARG A 123 -14.51 -4.52 -6.15
N PRO A 124 -15.77 -4.53 -5.67
CA PRO A 124 -16.56 -5.75 -5.58
C PRO A 124 -16.77 -6.37 -6.97
N PHE A 125 -16.83 -7.69 -7.05
CA PHE A 125 -17.05 -8.39 -8.30
C PHE A 125 -18.54 -8.57 -8.60
N LEU A 126 -18.91 -8.33 -9.87
CA LEU A 126 -20.20 -8.69 -10.46
C LEU A 126 -20.09 -10.07 -11.09
N ALA A 127 -20.83 -11.05 -10.60
CA ALA A 127 -20.87 -12.37 -11.21
C ALA A 127 -21.75 -12.34 -12.47
N TYR A 128 -21.20 -11.80 -13.55
CA TYR A 128 -21.91 -11.58 -14.81
C TYR A 128 -22.35 -12.87 -15.51
N PHE A 129 -21.85 -14.02 -15.04
CA PHE A 129 -22.21 -15.35 -15.50
C PHE A 129 -23.34 -16.00 -14.69
N GLN A 130 -23.81 -15.35 -13.61
CA GLN A 130 -24.94 -15.81 -12.80
C GLN A 130 -26.22 -15.05 -13.15
N TYR A 131 -27.37 -15.69 -12.98
CA TYR A 131 -28.67 -15.06 -13.20
C TYR A 131 -28.87 -13.88 -12.24
N GLY A 132 -29.44 -12.78 -12.74
CA GLY A 132 -29.67 -11.57 -11.96
C GLY A 132 -28.42 -10.70 -11.74
N TYR A 133 -27.25 -11.11 -12.26
CA TYR A 133 -25.99 -10.36 -12.16
C TYR A 133 -25.68 -9.90 -10.72
N PRO A 134 -25.58 -10.84 -9.75
CA PRO A 134 -25.37 -10.50 -8.35
C PRO A 134 -23.98 -9.90 -8.12
N ILE A 135 -23.91 -8.98 -7.15
CA ILE A 135 -22.66 -8.36 -6.68
C ILE A 135 -22.33 -8.91 -5.30
N TYR A 136 -21.16 -9.49 -5.15
CA TYR A 136 -20.74 -10.12 -3.89
C TYR A 136 -19.87 -9.18 -3.06
N SER A 137 -20.41 -8.05 -2.60
CA SER A 137 -19.66 -7.11 -1.74
C SER A 137 -19.82 -7.39 -0.25
N ALA A 138 -18.92 -6.79 0.53
CA ALA A 138 -19.09 -6.62 1.97
C ALA A 138 -20.06 -5.45 2.29
N LYS A 139 -20.50 -5.35 3.55
CA LYS A 139 -21.24 -4.19 4.07
C LYS A 139 -20.30 -3.04 4.40
N SER A 140 -19.16 -3.35 4.99
CA SER A 140 -18.12 -2.38 5.31
C SER A 140 -16.73 -3.00 5.14
N VAL A 141 -15.73 -2.14 5.07
CA VAL A 141 -14.31 -2.51 5.04
C VAL A 141 -13.55 -1.83 6.16
N ARG A 142 -12.49 -2.47 6.64
CA ARG A 142 -11.53 -1.90 7.58
C ARG A 142 -10.11 -2.19 7.11
N PHE A 143 -9.19 -1.26 7.32
CA PHE A 143 -7.81 -1.39 6.88
C PHE A 143 -6.88 -1.49 8.08
N ARG A 144 -5.92 -2.42 8.01
CA ARG A 144 -4.87 -2.60 9.00
C ARG A 144 -3.50 -2.50 8.34
N MET A 145 -2.57 -1.84 9.01
CA MET A 145 -1.19 -1.68 8.52
C MET A 145 -0.18 -2.11 9.58
N GLY A 146 0.90 -2.74 9.14
CA GLY A 146 1.86 -3.33 10.06
C GLY A 146 3.06 -3.97 9.39
N HIS A 147 3.63 -4.94 10.09
CA HIS A 147 4.83 -5.69 9.70
C HIS A 147 4.64 -7.19 9.94
N VAL A 148 5.48 -7.99 9.28
CA VAL A 148 5.69 -9.41 9.58
C VAL A 148 6.44 -9.55 10.92
N LYS A 149 6.13 -10.60 11.69
CA LYS A 149 6.90 -10.95 12.89
C LYS A 149 8.27 -11.54 12.50
N SER A 150 9.34 -11.09 13.14
CA SER A 150 10.72 -11.46 12.77
C SER A 150 11.03 -12.96 12.92
N SER A 151 10.23 -13.72 13.67
CA SER A 151 10.40 -15.18 13.78
C SER A 151 9.96 -15.96 12.53
N MET A 152 9.45 -15.29 11.50
CA MET A 152 8.84 -15.89 10.31
C MET A 152 9.38 -15.31 8.99
N ASP A 153 10.59 -14.73 8.98
CA ASP A 153 11.24 -14.16 7.76
C ASP A 153 11.38 -15.17 6.59
N ASN A 154 11.15 -16.46 6.84
CA ASN A 154 11.04 -17.50 5.82
C ASN A 154 9.56 -17.82 5.54
N LEU A 155 8.92 -17.09 4.62
CA LEU A 155 7.53 -17.30 4.18
C LEU A 155 7.33 -18.60 3.35
N VAL A 156 8.21 -19.60 3.46
CA VAL A 156 8.29 -20.74 2.53
C VAL A 156 7.55 -22.00 2.99
N ASP A 157 6.66 -21.93 3.99
CA ASP A 157 5.87 -23.10 4.39
C ASP A 157 4.35 -22.87 4.22
N GLU A 158 3.84 -23.43 3.13
CA GLU A 158 2.46 -23.39 2.60
C GLU A 158 1.47 -24.33 3.31
N SER A 159 1.67 -24.68 4.58
CA SER A 159 0.95 -25.81 5.18
C SER A 159 0.06 -25.52 6.40
N CYS A 160 -0.34 -24.28 6.66
CA CYS A 160 -1.32 -24.02 7.73
C CYS A 160 -2.42 -23.03 7.34
N GLN A 161 -3.63 -23.58 7.13
CA GLN A 161 -4.92 -22.89 7.12
C GLN A 161 -5.29 -22.31 8.50
N ASP A 162 -4.31 -21.96 9.33
CA ASP A 162 -4.52 -21.42 10.67
C ASP A 162 -4.32 -19.90 10.65
N SER A 163 -5.45 -19.19 10.68
CA SER A 163 -5.60 -17.77 11.00
C SER A 163 -4.31 -16.93 10.87
N GLY A 164 -4.09 -16.37 9.67
CA GLY A 164 -2.94 -15.52 9.32
C GLY A 164 -2.69 -14.33 10.26
N ASN A 165 -3.58 -14.08 11.22
CA ASN A 165 -3.45 -13.06 12.24
C ASN A 165 -2.27 -13.29 13.20
N HIS A 166 -1.73 -14.51 13.32
CA HIS A 166 -0.56 -14.77 14.15
C HIS A 166 0.77 -14.37 13.49
N LYS A 167 0.83 -14.17 12.17
CA LYS A 167 2.08 -13.87 11.44
C LYS A 167 2.43 -12.38 11.41
N PHE A 168 1.44 -11.50 11.62
CA PHE A 168 1.60 -10.06 11.48
C PHE A 168 1.41 -9.32 12.81
N VAL A 169 2.00 -8.13 12.90
CA VAL A 169 1.79 -7.18 13.98
C VAL A 169 1.16 -5.92 13.41
N TRP A 170 -0.10 -5.69 13.78
CA TRP A 170 -0.84 -4.50 13.37
C TRP A 170 -0.50 -3.31 14.26
N THR A 171 -0.19 -2.19 13.63
CA THR A 171 0.25 -0.95 14.30
C THR A 171 -0.70 0.21 14.04
N TYR A 172 -1.57 0.04 13.06
CA TYR A 172 -2.67 0.92 12.74
C TYR A 172 -3.88 0.09 12.31
N THR A 173 -5.05 0.53 12.73
CA THR A 173 -6.36 0.00 12.33
C THR A 173 -7.27 1.20 12.08
N SER A 174 -7.88 1.26 10.89
CA SER A 174 -8.80 2.35 10.54
C SER A 174 -10.16 2.18 11.20
N GLN A 175 -11.00 3.22 11.10
CA GLN A 175 -12.46 3.05 11.23
C GLN A 175 -13.01 2.13 10.15
N GLU A 176 -14.26 1.70 10.31
CA GLU A 176 -14.99 1.01 9.24
C GLU A 176 -15.52 2.01 8.22
N PHE A 177 -15.41 1.66 6.95
CA PHE A 177 -15.98 2.42 5.84
C PHE A 177 -17.10 1.61 5.19
N PRO A 178 -18.27 2.21 4.93
CA PRO A 178 -19.36 1.51 4.25
C PRO A 178 -18.96 1.18 2.81
N MET A 179 -19.26 -0.04 2.36
CA MET A 179 -19.05 -0.49 0.98
C MET A 179 -20.39 -0.58 0.25
N ALA A 180 -20.48 0.04 -0.92
CA ALA A 180 -21.66 -0.01 -1.76
C ALA A 180 -21.76 -1.35 -2.51
N GLN A 181 -22.98 -1.77 -2.83
CA GLN A 181 -23.25 -2.96 -3.66
C GLN A 181 -23.15 -2.62 -5.16
N GLU A 182 -21.96 -2.22 -5.61
CA GLU A 182 -21.72 -1.70 -6.96
C GLU A 182 -20.41 -2.25 -7.55
N ASN A 183 -20.44 -2.65 -8.83
CA ASN A 183 -19.26 -3.11 -9.57
C ASN A 183 -18.46 -1.94 -10.14
N ARG A 184 -17.90 -1.14 -9.24
CA ARG A 184 -16.95 -0.07 -9.58
C ARG A 184 -15.85 -0.02 -8.54
N LEU A 185 -14.72 0.56 -8.91
CA LEU A 185 -13.64 0.83 -7.97
C LEU A 185 -14.13 1.88 -6.97
N GLN A 186 -14.30 1.48 -5.70
CA GLN A 186 -14.78 2.37 -4.64
C GLN A 186 -13.59 2.91 -3.88
N ASN A 187 -13.57 4.23 -3.66
CA ASN A 187 -12.45 4.91 -3.03
C ASN A 187 -12.66 5.09 -1.52
N PHE A 188 -11.74 4.55 -0.72
CA PHE A 188 -11.76 4.69 0.72
C PHE A 188 -10.60 5.59 1.18
N LYS A 189 -10.93 6.88 1.34
CA LYS A 189 -9.98 7.89 1.79
C LYS A 189 -9.82 7.82 3.30
N LEU A 190 -8.57 7.74 3.74
CA LEU A 190 -8.24 7.80 5.16
C LEU A 190 -8.43 9.25 5.66
N PRO A 191 -8.90 9.47 6.91
CA PRO A 191 -9.08 10.82 7.46
C PRO A 191 -7.81 11.66 7.43
N GLU A 192 -6.67 11.01 7.63
CA GLU A 192 -5.33 11.57 7.49
C GLU A 192 -4.44 10.53 6.77
N PRO A 193 -3.41 10.97 6.02
CA PRO A 193 -2.41 10.06 5.49
C PRO A 193 -1.79 9.21 6.60
N ILE A 194 -1.49 7.95 6.32
CA ILE A 194 -0.94 7.01 7.30
C ILE A 194 0.44 6.55 6.86
N LEU A 195 1.44 6.69 7.73
CA LEU A 195 2.74 6.07 7.51
C LEU A 195 2.66 4.58 7.88
N CYS A 196 2.56 3.71 6.88
CA CYS A 196 2.68 2.27 7.03
C CYS A 196 4.15 1.91 7.29
N ILE A 197 4.40 1.21 8.40
CA ILE A 197 5.73 0.76 8.84
C ILE A 197 5.74 -0.76 8.88
N GLY A 198 6.54 -1.37 8.01
CA GLY A 198 6.60 -2.81 7.80
C GLY A 198 6.12 -3.30 6.45
N GLY A 199 5.56 -2.40 5.63
CA GLY A 199 5.13 -2.75 4.28
C GLY A 199 4.00 -3.79 4.20
N ILE A 200 3.19 -3.99 5.25
CA ILE A 200 2.05 -4.91 5.21
C ILE A 200 0.73 -4.16 5.33
N LEU A 201 -0.21 -4.47 4.44
CA LEU A 201 -1.59 -4.00 4.46
C LEU A 201 -2.54 -5.20 4.52
N GLN A 202 -3.56 -5.12 5.37
CA GLN A 202 -4.69 -6.05 5.36
C GLN A 202 -6.01 -5.30 5.22
N ILE A 203 -6.89 -5.83 4.38
CA ILE A 203 -8.27 -5.38 4.19
C ILE A 203 -9.16 -6.39 4.89
N GLU A 204 -9.93 -5.96 5.89
CA GLU A 204 -11.02 -6.73 6.48
C GLU A 204 -12.32 -6.41 5.74
N LEU A 205 -12.97 -7.43 5.20
CA LEU A 205 -14.26 -7.38 4.52
C LEU A 205 -15.34 -7.82 5.50
N LEU A 206 -16.16 -6.88 5.96
CA LEU A 206 -17.06 -7.06 7.09
C LEU A 206 -18.51 -7.13 6.62
N GLY A 207 -19.20 -8.19 7.05
CA GLY A 207 -20.62 -8.39 6.76
C GLY A 207 -20.86 -8.80 5.30
N ARG A 208 -21.28 -10.04 5.09
CA ARG A 208 -21.64 -10.54 3.76
C ARG A 208 -23.04 -10.07 3.37
N VAL A 209 -23.24 -9.74 2.11
CA VAL A 209 -24.53 -9.24 1.62
C VAL A 209 -25.24 -10.23 0.71
N GLN A 210 -24.52 -10.78 -0.27
CA GLN A 210 -25.12 -11.62 -1.31
C GLN A 210 -25.04 -13.10 -0.96
N ARG A 211 -26.14 -13.83 -1.22
CA ARG A 211 -26.17 -15.29 -1.21
C ARG A 211 -26.03 -15.85 -2.61
N GLN A 212 -25.32 -16.96 -2.73
CA GLN A 212 -25.27 -17.73 -3.95
C GLN A 212 -26.50 -18.65 -4.02
N GLU A 213 -27.14 -18.73 -5.19
CA GLU A 213 -28.37 -19.52 -5.36
C GLU A 213 -28.13 -21.03 -5.25
N MET A 214 -26.95 -21.52 -5.67
CA MET A 214 -26.66 -22.96 -5.75
C MET A 214 -26.63 -23.65 -4.38
N ASP A 215 -26.17 -22.97 -3.34
CA ASP A 215 -25.98 -23.52 -2.00
C ASP A 215 -26.65 -22.70 -0.88
N GLY A 216 -27.17 -21.51 -1.19
CA GLY A 216 -27.80 -20.60 -0.24
C GLY A 216 -26.83 -19.96 0.76
N LEU A 217 -25.52 -20.07 0.55
CA LEU A 217 -24.47 -19.52 1.40
C LEU A 217 -24.07 -18.11 0.97
N PHE A 218 -23.46 -17.36 1.90
CA PHE A 218 -22.98 -16.02 1.65
C PHE A 218 -21.51 -16.01 1.19
N TYR A 219 -21.23 -15.22 0.17
CA TYR A 219 -19.91 -15.06 -0.43
C TYR A 219 -19.51 -13.58 -0.48
N ILE A 220 -18.20 -13.32 -0.53
CA ILE A 220 -17.62 -12.02 -0.89
C ILE A 220 -16.65 -12.26 -2.05
N CYS A 221 -16.77 -11.45 -3.09
CA CYS A 221 -15.89 -11.48 -4.25
C CYS A 221 -15.33 -10.08 -4.53
N VAL A 222 -14.02 -10.01 -4.78
CA VAL A 222 -13.29 -8.76 -5.07
C VAL A 222 -12.56 -8.93 -6.39
N SER A 223 -12.78 -8.04 -7.35
CA SER A 223 -12.08 -8.10 -8.64
C SER A 223 -10.81 -7.28 -8.69
N HIS A 224 -10.74 -6.19 -7.93
CA HIS A 224 -9.55 -5.36 -7.92
C HIS A 224 -9.32 -4.66 -6.57
N VAL A 225 -8.06 -4.57 -6.17
CA VAL A 225 -7.58 -3.76 -5.05
C VAL A 225 -6.47 -2.85 -5.53
N GLN A 226 -6.53 -1.58 -5.12
CA GLN A 226 -5.54 -0.56 -5.42
C GLN A 226 -5.13 0.15 -4.14
N VAL A 227 -3.84 0.41 -3.93
CA VAL A 227 -3.37 1.17 -2.77
C VAL A 227 -2.53 2.33 -3.27
N VAL A 228 -3.02 3.54 -3.03
CA VAL A 228 -2.38 4.75 -3.53
C VAL A 228 -1.63 5.44 -2.40
N GLY A 229 -0.34 5.66 -2.61
CA GLY A 229 0.53 6.27 -1.62
C GLY A 229 1.90 6.67 -2.14
N ARG A 230 2.77 7.06 -1.22
CA ARG A 230 4.16 7.48 -1.48
C ARG A 230 5.10 6.49 -0.81
N PRO A 231 5.64 5.50 -1.55
CA PRO A 231 6.68 4.64 -1.01
C PRO A 231 7.97 5.43 -0.80
N LEU A 232 8.61 5.24 0.34
CA LEU A 232 9.80 6.00 0.74
C LEU A 232 11.11 5.29 0.36
N SER A 233 11.03 4.08 -0.19
CA SER A 233 12.15 3.37 -0.80
C SER A 233 12.55 4.01 -2.14
N PRO A 234 13.84 4.06 -2.50
CA PRO A 234 15.01 3.51 -1.78
C PRO A 234 15.65 4.49 -0.79
N ALA A 235 15.05 5.66 -0.58
CA ALA A 235 15.60 6.68 0.32
C ALA A 235 15.57 6.26 1.79
N PHE A 236 14.57 5.47 2.17
CA PHE A 236 14.36 4.98 3.53
C PHE A 236 14.07 3.48 3.57
N GLY A 237 14.63 2.84 4.58
CA GLY A 237 14.33 1.48 5.00
C GLY A 237 14.07 1.42 6.51
N ILE A 238 13.68 0.24 7.00
CA ILE A 238 13.52 0.02 8.44
C ILE A 238 14.14 -1.29 8.87
N ARG A 239 14.62 -1.32 10.10
CA ARG A 239 14.96 -2.56 10.79
C ARG A 239 14.17 -2.65 12.09
N ILE A 240 13.28 -3.64 12.17
CA ILE A 240 12.39 -3.81 13.33
C ILE A 240 13.17 -4.44 14.47
N LEU A 241 13.02 -3.86 15.67
CA LEU A 241 13.69 -4.32 16.89
C LEU A 241 12.69 -5.09 17.76
N GLU A 242 12.59 -6.40 17.54
CA GLU A 242 11.84 -7.27 18.43
C GLU A 242 12.63 -7.55 19.74
N PRO A 243 11.96 -7.68 20.91
CA PRO A 243 10.51 -7.62 21.16
C PRO A 243 9.97 -6.20 21.43
N SER A 244 10.83 -5.18 21.40
CA SER A 244 10.51 -3.82 21.87
C SER A 244 9.44 -3.09 21.05
N LYS A 245 9.05 -3.64 19.89
CA LYS A 245 8.20 -3.00 18.87
C LYS A 245 8.75 -1.64 18.40
N LYS A 246 10.01 -1.30 18.69
CA LYS A 246 10.68 -0.14 18.11
C LYS A 246 11.33 -0.53 16.79
N PHE A 247 11.80 0.46 16.03
CA PHE A 247 12.52 0.20 14.78
C PHE A 247 13.66 1.21 14.60
N VAL A 248 14.66 0.81 13.84
CA VAL A 248 15.72 1.68 13.34
C VAL A 248 15.27 2.23 12.00
N LEU A 249 15.36 3.55 11.83
CA LEU A 249 15.14 4.19 10.54
C LEU A 249 16.47 4.19 9.77
N GLU A 250 16.49 3.51 8.64
CA GLU A 250 17.66 3.48 7.76
C GLU A 250 17.46 4.53 6.66
N ALA A 251 18.40 5.45 6.51
CA ALA A 251 18.33 6.52 5.54
C ALA A 251 19.52 6.48 4.58
N SER A 252 19.23 6.55 3.28
CA SER A 252 20.25 6.68 2.25
C SER A 252 20.78 8.14 2.19
N PRO A 253 22.04 8.37 1.80
CA PRO A 253 22.62 9.71 1.77
C PRO A 253 21.89 10.60 0.77
N VAL A 254 21.49 11.80 1.22
CA VAL A 254 20.76 12.80 0.41
C VAL A 254 21.46 13.12 -0.91
N SER A 255 22.80 13.05 -0.96
CA SER A 255 23.61 13.33 -2.16
C SER A 255 23.41 12.34 -3.32
N THR A 256 22.87 11.15 -3.06
CA THR A 256 22.62 10.13 -4.09
C THR A 256 21.27 10.31 -4.79
N LEU A 257 20.36 11.10 -4.23
CA LEU A 257 19.04 11.36 -4.77
C LEU A 257 18.98 12.83 -5.22
N GLN A 258 19.13 13.08 -6.52
CA GLN A 258 19.08 14.43 -7.11
C GLN A 258 17.81 15.17 -6.64
N MET A 259 17.97 16.03 -5.64
CA MET A 259 16.90 16.87 -5.13
C MET A 259 16.60 18.00 -6.12
N ARG A 260 15.38 18.05 -6.66
CA ARG A 260 14.94 19.16 -7.52
C ARG A 260 14.47 20.34 -6.65
N VAL A 261 14.95 21.54 -6.96
CA VAL A 261 14.66 22.81 -6.27
C VAL A 261 13.15 23.11 -6.15
N ARG A 262 12.33 22.62 -7.09
CA ARG A 262 10.86 22.77 -7.09
C ARG A 262 10.16 22.23 -5.84
N ASP A 263 10.77 21.29 -5.13
CA ASP A 263 10.17 20.69 -3.93
C ASP A 263 10.27 21.61 -2.70
N LEU A 264 11.27 22.50 -2.67
CA LEU A 264 11.43 23.47 -1.58
C LEU A 264 10.38 24.58 -1.67
N GLU A 265 10.05 25.04 -2.88
CA GLU A 265 9.03 26.08 -3.11
C GLU A 265 7.63 25.62 -2.69
N LYS A 266 7.27 24.36 -3.00
CA LYS A 266 6.00 23.76 -2.56
C LYS A 266 5.86 23.72 -1.04
N ILE A 267 6.94 23.42 -0.32
CA ILE A 267 6.95 23.38 1.15
C ILE A 267 6.83 24.79 1.74
N VAL A 268 7.55 25.78 1.20
CA VAL A 268 7.45 27.17 1.66
C VAL A 268 6.04 27.70 1.46
N ASN A 269 5.37 27.34 0.36
CA ASN A 269 3.99 27.74 0.11
C ASN A 269 3.01 27.07 1.08
N LEU A 270 3.20 25.79 1.40
CA LEU A 270 2.38 25.05 2.37
C LEU A 270 2.56 25.58 3.80
N LEU A 271 3.80 25.88 4.21
CA LEU A 271 4.12 26.46 5.51
C LEU A 271 3.65 27.92 5.65
N ARG A 272 3.52 28.64 4.53
CA ARG A 272 2.95 30.00 4.49
C ARG A 272 1.41 30.02 4.44
N GLY A 273 0.74 28.87 4.45
CA GLY A 273 -0.72 28.79 4.40
C GLY A 273 -1.34 29.15 3.05
N ASN A 274 -0.53 29.21 1.99
CA ASN A 274 -1.03 29.46 0.64
C ASN A 274 -1.42 28.12 0.00
N VAL A 275 -2.68 27.71 0.15
CA VAL A 275 -3.29 26.70 -0.71
C VAL A 275 -3.55 27.37 -2.05
N VAL A 276 -2.66 27.15 -3.02
CA VAL A 276 -2.98 27.45 -4.42
C VAL A 276 -3.58 26.18 -4.98
N ASP A 277 -4.87 26.23 -5.33
CA ASP A 277 -5.50 25.20 -6.17
C ASP A 277 -4.70 25.12 -7.47
N VAL A 278 -3.97 24.02 -7.65
CA VAL A 278 -3.36 23.71 -8.94
C VAL A 278 -4.36 22.85 -9.69
N GLU A 279 -5.14 23.49 -10.55
CA GLU A 279 -5.94 22.81 -11.57
C GLU A 279 -5.02 21.87 -12.37
N HIS A 280 -5.32 20.57 -12.32
CA HIS A 280 -4.67 19.57 -13.16
C HIS A 280 -5.24 19.64 -14.59
N GLY A 281 -4.75 20.58 -15.39
CA GLY A 281 -4.95 20.58 -16.83
C GLY A 281 -3.85 19.80 -17.54
N PHE A 282 -4.07 18.50 -17.79
CA PHE A 282 -3.29 17.77 -18.79
C PHE A 282 -4.05 17.82 -20.12
N GLY A 283 -3.71 18.82 -20.94
CA GLY A 283 -4.03 18.83 -22.36
C GLY A 283 -3.18 17.79 -23.07
N TRP A 284 -3.82 16.88 -23.77
CA TRP A 284 -3.18 15.90 -24.65
C TRP A 284 -3.02 16.57 -26.01
N ASP A 285 -1.83 17.08 -26.30
CA ASP A 285 -1.44 17.38 -27.68
C ASP A 285 -0.93 16.06 -28.27
N ILE A 286 -1.79 15.43 -29.08
CA ILE A 286 -1.42 14.36 -29.99
C ILE A 286 -0.86 15.07 -31.21
N ASP A 287 0.46 15.01 -31.39
CA ASP A 287 1.08 15.38 -32.66
C ASP A 287 0.62 14.36 -33.72
N ASP A 288 -0.12 14.87 -34.70
CA ASP A 288 -0.47 14.20 -35.94
C ASP A 288 0.80 13.92 -36.75
N GLU A 289 1.18 12.64 -36.90
CA GLU A 289 2.05 12.22 -38.00
C GLU A 289 1.18 11.95 -39.23
N GLU A 290 1.09 12.96 -40.10
CA GLU A 290 0.72 12.82 -41.51
C GLU A 290 1.69 11.83 -42.19
N SER A 291 1.16 10.71 -42.67
CA SER A 291 1.84 9.80 -43.59
C SER A 291 1.14 9.93 -44.95
N ASP A 292 1.70 10.79 -45.80
CA ASP A 292 1.31 10.90 -47.20
C ASP A 292 1.69 9.64 -48.00
N GLU A 293 0.84 9.41 -49.00
CA GLU A 293 0.69 8.36 -50.00
C GLU A 293 1.98 7.93 -50.74
N GLU A 294 2.03 6.67 -51.19
CA GLU A 294 2.36 6.34 -52.59
C GLU A 294 1.64 5.06 -53.05
N ASP A 295 0.84 5.20 -54.10
CA ASP A 295 0.19 4.17 -54.91
C ASP A 295 1.19 3.22 -55.59
N VAL A 296 0.85 1.92 -55.67
CA VAL A 296 1.21 1.09 -56.84
C VAL A 296 0.09 0.07 -57.13
N ASP A 297 -0.69 0.36 -58.18
CA ASP A 297 -1.51 -0.59 -58.93
C ASP A 297 -0.66 -1.69 -59.57
N ILE A 298 -1.04 -2.97 -59.47
CA ILE A 298 -0.90 -3.96 -60.56
C ILE A 298 -2.03 -5.01 -60.51
N ILE A 299 -2.96 -4.88 -61.47
CA ILE A 299 -3.73 -5.88 -62.26
C ILE A 299 -4.21 -7.16 -61.57
#